data_AF-A0A7U6JIG0-F1
#
_entry.id   AF-A0A7U6JIG0-F1
#
_cell.length_a   1.000
_cell.length_b   1.000
_cell.length_c   1.000
_cell.angle_alpha   90.00
_cell.angle_beta   90.00
_cell.angle_gamma   90.00
#
_symmetry.space_group_name_H-M   'P 1'
#
loop_
_entity.id
_entity.type
_entity.pdbx_description
1 polymer ?
#
loop_
_entity_poly.entity_id
_entity_poly.type
_entity_poly.pdbx_seq_one_letter_code
_entity_poly.pdbx_strand_id
1 'polypeptide(L)'
;MEPLTSSTLESLFNHGSRWLANLRRAKSARKRESVKALRQVILAARETAVYIRKLNDSDERDHDIERHLSLLWTEPGFCLEDLELKKLAKRCQIKGKHWADPGHYERSNIWQGKCWWN
;
A
#
# COMPACT_ATOMS: atom_id res chain seq x y z
N MET A 1 9.83 8.62 -6.40
CA MET A 1 9.00 7.41 -6.18
C MET A 1 8.37 7.01 -7.51
N GLU A 2 8.63 5.80 -8.01
CA GLU A 2 7.90 5.24 -9.16
C GLU A 2 6.41 5.04 -8.78
N PRO A 3 5.44 5.45 -9.62
CA PRO A 3 4.03 5.11 -9.43
C PRO A 3 3.87 3.58 -9.42
N LEU A 4 2.86 3.05 -8.73
CA LEU A 4 2.58 1.61 -8.75
C LEU A 4 2.30 1.16 -10.20
N THR A 5 3.31 0.60 -10.85
CA THR A 5 3.28 0.16 -12.24
C THR A 5 2.44 -1.13 -12.38
N SER A 6 1.91 -1.34 -13.58
CA SER A 6 1.17 -2.55 -13.97
C SER A 6 1.93 -3.86 -13.65
N SER A 7 3.26 -3.86 -13.76
CA SER A 7 4.11 -5.01 -13.41
C SER A 7 4.14 -5.32 -11.90
N THR A 8 4.03 -4.30 -11.05
CA THR A 8 3.93 -4.49 -9.59
C THR A 8 2.58 -5.12 -9.23
N LEU A 9 1.51 -4.67 -9.88
CA LEU A 9 0.17 -5.27 -9.75
C LEU A 9 0.12 -6.69 -10.31
N GLU A 10 0.82 -6.97 -11.40
CA GLU A 10 0.87 -8.28 -12.05
C GLU A 10 1.63 -9.32 -11.21
N SER A 11 2.74 -8.94 -10.57
CA SER A 11 3.45 -9.82 -9.61
C SER A 11 2.62 -10.11 -8.34
N LEU A 12 1.80 -9.14 -7.90
CA LEU A 12 0.83 -9.33 -6.82
C LEU A 12 -0.32 -10.24 -7.27
N PHE A 13 -0.74 -10.16 -8.53
CA PHE A 13 -1.82 -10.96 -9.12
C PHE A 13 -1.41 -12.42 -9.33
N ASN A 14 -0.18 -12.68 -9.78
CA ASN A 14 0.33 -14.03 -10.02
C ASN A 14 0.48 -14.83 -8.71
N HIS A 15 0.90 -14.20 -7.61
CA HIS A 15 0.87 -14.81 -6.28
C HIS A 15 -0.53 -14.81 -5.64
N GLY A 16 -1.41 -13.91 -6.06
CA GLY A 16 -2.81 -13.84 -5.65
C GLY A 16 -3.72 -14.83 -6.37
N SER A 17 -3.30 -15.48 -7.45
CA SER A 17 -4.12 -16.38 -8.28
C SER A 17 -4.72 -17.56 -7.50
N ARG A 18 -3.92 -18.16 -6.59
CA ARG A 18 -4.37 -19.25 -5.69
C ARG A 18 -5.35 -18.75 -4.63
N TRP A 19 -5.14 -17.52 -4.13
CA TRP A 19 -6.09 -16.83 -3.27
C TRP A 19 -7.38 -16.47 -4.02
N LEU A 20 -7.30 -16.00 -5.26
CA LEU A 20 -8.45 -15.68 -6.12
C LEU A 20 -9.30 -16.93 -6.39
N ALA A 21 -8.65 -18.08 -6.63
CA ALA A 21 -9.30 -19.37 -6.77
C ALA A 21 -10.02 -19.81 -5.48
N ASN A 22 -9.40 -19.59 -4.31
CA ASN A 22 -10.02 -19.83 -3.01
C ASN A 22 -11.14 -18.82 -2.69
N LEU A 23 -11.00 -17.56 -3.12
CA LEU A 23 -11.99 -16.51 -3.01
C LEU A 23 -13.22 -16.81 -3.88
N ARG A 24 -13.01 -17.41 -5.05
CA ARG A 24 -14.09 -17.90 -5.92
C ARG A 24 -14.93 -18.99 -5.24
N ARG A 25 -14.32 -19.80 -4.37
CA ARG A 25 -15.00 -20.81 -3.54
C ARG A 25 -15.50 -20.28 -2.20
N ALA A 26 -15.02 -19.10 -1.78
CA ALA A 26 -15.41 -18.50 -0.51
C ALA A 26 -16.86 -18.01 -0.54
N LYS A 27 -17.50 -18.01 0.64
CA LYS A 27 -18.85 -17.47 0.81
C LYS A 27 -18.89 -16.00 0.36
N SER A 28 -20.05 -15.56 -0.14
CA SER A 28 -20.25 -14.23 -0.72
C SER A 28 -19.78 -13.06 0.17
N ALA A 29 -19.83 -13.24 1.50
CA ALA A 29 -19.30 -12.27 2.48
C ALA A 29 -17.80 -12.02 2.33
N ARG A 30 -16.96 -13.06 2.35
CA ARG A 30 -15.49 -12.95 2.22
C ARG A 30 -15.09 -12.36 0.88
N LYS A 31 -15.85 -12.64 -0.20
CA LYS A 31 -15.64 -12.01 -1.51
C LYS A 31 -15.89 -10.50 -1.45
N ARG A 32 -16.96 -10.05 -0.79
CA ARG A 32 -17.27 -8.63 -0.63
C ARG A 32 -16.22 -7.90 0.21
N GLU A 33 -15.79 -8.50 1.31
CA GLU A 33 -14.70 -7.97 2.17
C GLU A 33 -13.40 -7.80 1.38
N SER A 34 -13.05 -8.80 0.57
CA SER A 34 -11.85 -8.75 -0.27
C SER A 34 -11.90 -7.66 -1.34
N VAL A 35 -13.04 -7.53 -2.02
CA VAL A 35 -13.24 -6.45 -3.00
C VAL A 35 -13.20 -5.08 -2.32
N LYS A 36 -13.77 -4.96 -1.12
CA LYS A 36 -13.74 -3.72 -0.33
C LYS A 36 -12.30 -3.34 0.06
N ALA A 37 -11.53 -4.27 0.61
CA ALA A 37 -10.14 -4.05 0.99
C ALA A 37 -9.28 -3.63 -0.22
N LEU A 38 -9.44 -4.31 -1.35
CA LEU A 38 -8.74 -3.95 -2.60
C LEU A 38 -9.08 -2.55 -3.09
N ARG A 39 -10.36 -2.13 -3.02
CA ARG A 39 -10.76 -0.77 -3.39
C ARG A 39 -10.11 0.27 -2.49
N GLN A 40 -10.00 0.01 -1.19
CA GLN A 40 -9.31 0.92 -0.27
C GLN A 40 -7.81 1.05 -0.59
N VAL A 41 -7.14 -0.05 -0.95
CA VAL A 41 -5.73 0.01 -1.41
C VAL A 41 -5.59 0.88 -2.67
N ILE A 42 -6.51 0.75 -3.62
CA ILE A 42 -6.49 1.55 -4.86
C ILE A 42 -6.71 3.03 -4.55
N LEU A 43 -7.61 3.37 -3.63
CA LEU A 43 -7.83 4.75 -3.19
C LEU A 43 -6.57 5.31 -2.51
N ALA A 44 -5.99 4.58 -1.56
CA ALA A 44 -4.75 4.96 -0.89
C ALA A 44 -3.61 5.24 -1.89
N ALA A 45 -3.47 4.38 -2.90
CA ALA A 45 -2.49 4.54 -3.96
C ALA A 45 -2.71 5.81 -4.80
N ARG A 46 -3.97 6.11 -5.15
CA ARG A 46 -4.30 7.29 -5.96
C ARG A 46 -4.05 8.58 -5.19
N GLU A 47 -4.49 8.66 -3.94
CA GLU A 47 -4.26 9.84 -3.10
C GLU A 47 -2.77 10.07 -2.84
N THR A 48 -2.02 8.98 -2.62
CA THR A 48 -0.56 9.05 -2.51
C THR A 48 0.08 9.63 -3.78
N ALA A 49 -0.37 9.21 -4.97
CA ALA A 49 0.16 9.73 -6.23
C ALA A 49 -0.16 11.22 -6.43
N VAL A 50 -1.35 11.65 -6.03
CA VAL A 50 -1.74 13.08 -6.04
C VAL A 50 -0.85 13.89 -5.09
N TYR A 51 -0.65 13.39 -3.86
CA TYR A 51 0.21 14.06 -2.89
C TYR A 51 1.66 14.16 -3.38
N ILE A 52 2.23 13.06 -3.90
CA ILE A 52 3.59 13.07 -4.45
C ILE A 52 3.74 14.09 -5.59
N ARG A 53 2.73 14.22 -6.46
CA ARG A 53 2.76 15.25 -7.50
C ARG A 53 2.80 16.66 -6.88
N LYS A 54 1.89 16.95 -5.94
CA LYS A 54 1.87 18.24 -5.22
C LYS A 54 3.23 18.52 -4.55
N LEU A 55 3.80 17.53 -3.89
CA LEU A 55 5.10 17.63 -3.24
C LEU A 55 6.21 17.93 -4.24
N ASN A 56 6.24 17.24 -5.40
CA ASN A 56 7.24 17.51 -6.44
C ASN A 56 7.08 18.90 -7.08
N ASP A 57 5.84 19.40 -7.18
CA ASP A 57 5.55 20.70 -7.83
C ASP A 57 5.84 21.89 -6.90
N SER A 58 5.66 21.72 -5.58
CA SER A 58 5.77 22.80 -4.59
C SER A 58 6.96 22.69 -3.64
N ASP A 59 7.57 21.51 -3.50
CA ASP A 59 8.55 21.15 -2.47
C ASP A 59 8.06 21.36 -1.02
N GLU A 60 6.75 21.64 -0.86
CA GLU A 60 6.13 21.89 0.43
C GLU A 60 5.44 20.62 0.95
N ARG A 61 5.84 20.23 2.17
CA ARG A 61 5.23 19.10 2.87
C ARG A 61 3.95 19.53 3.58
N ASP A 62 2.94 18.69 3.45
CA ASP A 62 1.63 18.89 4.07
C ASP A 62 1.39 17.78 5.09
N HIS A 63 1.67 18.08 6.36
CA HIS A 63 1.61 17.09 7.45
C HIS A 63 0.20 16.55 7.71
N ASP A 64 -0.84 17.31 7.35
CA ASP A 64 -2.22 16.84 7.48
C ASP A 64 -2.54 15.79 6.40
N ILE A 65 -2.07 16.00 5.16
CA ILE A 65 -2.17 15.00 4.10
C ILE A 65 -1.32 13.77 4.44
N GLU A 66 -0.10 13.94 4.97
CA GLU A 66 0.76 12.81 5.38
C GLU A 66 0.09 11.96 6.47
N ARG A 67 -0.49 12.61 7.50
CA ARG A 67 -1.28 11.92 8.52
C ARG A 67 -2.46 11.17 7.90
N HIS A 68 -3.17 11.80 6.95
CA HIS A 68 -4.29 11.17 6.26
C HIS A 68 -3.84 9.92 5.49
N LEU A 69 -2.77 10.02 4.71
CA LEU A 69 -2.20 8.89 3.97
C LEU A 69 -1.76 7.76 4.92
N SER A 70 -1.17 8.09 6.07
CA SER A 70 -0.80 7.10 7.07
C SER A 70 -1.98 6.24 7.52
N LEU A 71 -3.09 6.87 7.87
CA LEU A 71 -4.32 6.18 8.27
C LEU A 71 -4.94 5.41 7.10
N LEU A 72 -4.98 6.03 5.91
CA LEU A 72 -5.57 5.47 4.70
C LEU A 72 -4.85 4.19 4.22
N TRP A 73 -3.54 4.07 4.49
CA TRP A 73 -2.78 2.85 4.23
C TRP A 73 -2.86 1.83 5.37
N THR A 74 -3.06 2.26 6.60
CA THR A 74 -3.09 1.39 7.78
C THR A 74 -4.36 0.53 7.81
N GLU A 75 -5.52 1.14 7.56
CA GLU A 75 -6.83 0.47 7.58
C GLU A 75 -6.92 -0.75 6.63
N PRO A 76 -6.62 -0.63 5.31
CA PRO A 76 -6.60 -1.78 4.44
C PRO A 76 -5.52 -2.79 4.82
N GLY A 77 -4.44 -2.35 5.48
CA GLY A 77 -3.40 -3.24 6.01
C GLY A 77 -3.95 -4.26 7.01
N PHE A 78 -4.85 -3.85 7.91
CA PHE A 78 -5.52 -4.77 8.84
C PHE A 78 -6.52 -5.67 8.12
N CYS A 79 -7.39 -5.10 7.28
CA CYS A 79 -8.38 -5.86 6.53
C CYS A 79 -7.74 -6.97 5.66
N LEU A 80 -6.58 -6.69 5.07
CA LEU A 80 -5.84 -7.67 4.27
C LEU A 80 -5.17 -8.74 5.13
N GLU A 81 -4.73 -8.42 6.35
CA GLU A 81 -4.19 -9.41 7.28
C GLU A 81 -5.28 -10.40 7.70
N ASP A 82 -6.49 -9.90 8.01
CA ASP A 82 -7.66 -10.72 8.35
C ASP A 82 -8.11 -11.64 7.19
N LEU A 83 -7.86 -11.21 5.96
CA LEU A 83 -8.09 -11.98 4.73
C LEU A 83 -6.93 -12.92 4.36
N GLU A 84 -5.92 -13.03 5.23
CA GLU A 84 -4.71 -13.84 5.06
C GLU A 84 -3.81 -13.40 3.87
N LEU A 85 -4.00 -12.17 3.38
CA LEU A 85 -3.20 -11.54 2.33
C LEU A 85 -1.94 -10.86 2.88
N LYS A 86 -1.18 -11.60 3.70
CA LYS A 86 -0.06 -11.10 4.53
C LYS A 86 0.98 -10.27 3.76
N LYS A 87 1.32 -10.66 2.53
CA LYS A 87 2.29 -9.92 1.70
C LYS A 87 1.78 -8.53 1.34
N LEU A 88 0.49 -8.40 1.01
CA LEU A 88 -0.10 -7.12 0.64
C LEU A 88 -0.38 -6.28 1.89
N ALA A 89 -0.89 -6.91 2.96
CA ALA A 89 -1.06 -6.30 4.28
C ALA A 89 0.24 -5.64 4.77
N LYS A 90 1.36 -6.38 4.73
CA LYS A 90 2.69 -5.86 5.10
C LYS A 90 3.10 -4.64 4.27
N ARG A 91 2.82 -4.61 2.96
CA ARG A 91 3.13 -3.45 2.11
C ARG A 91 2.31 -2.22 2.51
N CYS A 92 1.01 -2.41 2.77
CA CYS A 92 0.13 -1.35 3.27
C CYS A 92 0.62 -0.81 4.62
N GLN A 93 0.98 -1.68 5.56
CA GLN A 93 1.52 -1.28 6.87
C GLN A 93 2.85 -0.51 6.75
N ILE A 94 3.76 -0.95 5.86
CA ILE A 94 5.01 -0.21 5.60
C ILE A 94 4.71 1.20 5.08
N LYS A 95 3.75 1.33 4.15
CA LYS A 95 3.34 2.64 3.62
C LYS A 95 2.67 3.51 4.69
N GLY A 96 1.82 2.93 5.54
CA GLY A 96 1.22 3.62 6.68
C GLY A 96 2.28 4.19 7.63
N LYS A 97 3.28 3.37 8.00
CA LYS A 97 4.41 3.81 8.83
C LYS A 97 5.26 4.87 8.16
N HIS A 98 5.53 4.72 6.86
CA HIS A 98 6.27 5.72 6.11
C HIS A 98 5.58 7.09 6.15
N TRP A 99 4.27 7.14 5.93
CA TRP A 99 3.54 8.42 5.97
C TRP A 99 3.31 8.98 7.39
N ALA A 100 3.44 8.15 8.43
CA ALA A 100 3.39 8.62 9.82
C ALA A 100 4.62 9.44 10.21
N ASP A 101 5.79 9.08 9.68
CA ASP A 101 7.02 9.85 9.81
C ASP A 101 7.89 9.67 8.56
N PRO A 102 7.64 10.45 7.48
CA PRO A 102 8.42 10.33 6.25
C PRO A 102 9.90 10.68 6.45
N GLY A 103 10.20 11.54 7.43
CA GLY A 103 11.56 11.97 7.76
C GLY A 103 12.31 11.01 8.69
N HIS A 104 11.66 9.96 9.21
CA HIS A 104 12.29 8.95 10.06
C HIS A 104 13.46 8.27 9.35
N TYR A 105 13.19 7.87 8.10
CA TYR A 105 14.13 7.10 7.28
C TYR A 105 15.21 7.95 6.62
N GLU A 106 15.01 9.27 6.51
CA GLU A 106 16.03 10.22 6.02
C GLU A 106 17.06 10.55 7.11
N ARG A 107 16.66 10.56 8.40
CA ARG A 107 17.58 10.78 9.53
C ARG A 107 18.35 9.53 9.95
N SER A 108 17.77 8.35 9.79
CA SER A 108 18.48 7.10 10.07
C SER A 108 19.32 6.72 8.86
N ASN A 109 20.65 6.84 8.96
CA ASN A 109 21.64 6.55 7.92
C ASN A 109 21.75 5.03 7.55
N ILE A 110 20.62 4.31 7.51
CA ILE A 110 20.50 2.85 7.26
C ILE A 110 20.11 2.51 5.82
N TRP A 111 20.11 3.47 4.91
CA TRP A 111 19.92 3.23 3.47
C TRP A 111 21.22 3.37 2.68
N GLN A 112 22.23 2.56 3.01
CA GLN A 112 23.20 2.15 2.00
C GLN A 112 22.66 0.95 1.24
N GLY A 113 22.76 1.03 -0.08
CA GLY A 113 22.13 0.15 -1.04
C GLY A 113 22.26 -1.34 -0.73
N LYS A 114 21.11 -1.99 -0.57
CA LYS A 114 20.91 -3.34 -1.09
C LYS A 114 19.62 -3.32 -1.88
N CYS A 115 19.80 -3.48 -3.20
CA CYS A 115 18.78 -3.74 -4.19
C CYS A 115 17.68 -4.64 -3.62
N TRP A 116 16.45 -4.12 -3.62
CA TRP A 116 15.24 -4.91 -3.41
C TRP A 116 14.49 -5.15 -4.72
N TRP A 117 15.24 -5.41 -5.79
CA TRP A 117 14.80 -6.10 -7.00
C TRP A 117 16.06 -6.79 -7.53
N ASN A 118 15.94 -7.99 -8.07
CA ASN A 118 17.03 -8.58 -8.87
C ASN A 118 17.53 -7.55 -9.88
#